data_AF-A0A2P2IEH6-F1
#
_entry.id   AF-A0A2P2IEH6-F1
#
_cell.length_a   1.000
_cell.length_b   1.000
_cell.length_c   1.000
_cell.angle_alpha   90.00
_cell.angle_beta   90.00
_cell.angle_gamma   90.00
#
_symmetry.space_group_name_H-M   'P 1'
#
loop_
_entity.id
_entity.type
_entity.pdbx_description
1 polymer ?
#
loop_
_entity_poly.entity_id
_entity_poly.type
_entity_poly.pdbx_seq_one_letter_code
_entity_poly.pdbx_strand_id
1 'polypeptide(L)'
;CFLDTVTSSTYGLFLLVFGLGQWAMYRRYATPADSIVRPKSHLLKLQFFLTGLMPLIAIVQLTFLATIVGDKTIFGYELVFVISNLLVWPLSQHLIMLERHYQLPTVPSNGHGIILLLFWTQVFVAENLIFINLKNEDWWFDLTNLSDKCEFGLFVLRYVSACLLFVIGIKAPGVAIDTANTPHLAPLINPQQ
;
A
#
# COMPACT_ATOMS: atom_id res chain seq x y z
N CYS A 1 21.23 -4.57 -2.96
CA CYS A 1 21.77 -3.19 -2.79
C CYS A 1 21.25 -2.18 -3.84
N PHE A 2 21.74 -2.19 -5.09
CA PHE A 2 21.37 -1.16 -6.10
C PHE A 2 19.87 -1.18 -6.42
N LEU A 3 19.33 -2.36 -6.74
CA LEU A 3 17.90 -2.52 -7.03
C LEU A 3 17.02 -2.09 -5.86
N ASP A 4 17.37 -2.46 -4.63
CA ASP A 4 16.61 -2.07 -3.43
C ASP A 4 16.62 -0.55 -3.23
N THR A 5 17.76 0.09 -3.46
CA THR A 5 17.90 1.55 -3.33
C THR A 5 17.10 2.27 -4.41
N VAL A 6 17.22 1.83 -5.66
CA VAL A 6 16.53 2.45 -6.80
C VAL A 6 15.03 2.28 -6.69
N THR A 7 14.55 1.07 -6.40
CA THR A 7 13.11 0.80 -6.27
C THR A 7 12.51 1.61 -5.11
N SER A 8 13.14 1.56 -3.92
CA SER A 8 12.67 2.29 -2.73
C SER A 8 12.70 3.79 -2.86
N SER A 9 13.69 4.33 -3.56
CA SER A 9 13.75 5.76 -3.86
C SER A 9 12.72 6.15 -4.91
N THR A 10 12.47 5.30 -5.92
CA THR A 10 11.54 5.60 -7.03
C THR A 10 10.11 5.72 -6.54
N TYR A 11 9.57 4.69 -5.88
CA TYR A 11 8.19 4.76 -5.37
C TYR A 11 8.08 5.78 -4.23
N GLY A 12 9.14 5.97 -3.44
CA GLY A 12 9.15 6.91 -2.33
C GLY A 12 9.09 8.36 -2.79
N LEU A 13 9.95 8.76 -3.73
CA LEU A 13 9.93 10.08 -4.34
C LEU A 13 8.62 10.33 -5.09
N PHE A 14 8.11 9.32 -5.81
CA PHE A 14 6.82 9.42 -6.49
C PHE A 14 5.70 9.79 -5.51
N LEU A 15 5.53 9.02 -4.42
CA LEU A 15 4.46 9.30 -3.47
C LEU A 15 4.71 10.60 -2.68
N LEU A 16 5.97 10.93 -2.37
CA LEU A 16 6.26 12.20 -1.69
C LEU A 16 5.88 13.40 -2.57
N VAL A 17 6.26 13.42 -3.85
CA VAL A 17 5.96 14.55 -4.73
C VAL A 17 4.47 14.61 -5.08
N PHE A 18 3.93 13.52 -5.63
CA PHE A 18 2.55 13.50 -6.10
C PHE A 18 1.53 13.38 -4.96
N GLY A 19 1.85 12.62 -3.91
CA GLY A 19 1.00 12.47 -2.73
C GLY A 19 0.94 13.75 -1.89
N LEU A 20 2.04 14.46 -1.67
CA LEU A 20 1.99 15.78 -1.02
C LEU A 20 1.28 16.81 -1.90
N GLY A 21 1.48 16.76 -3.22
CA GLY A 21 0.74 17.58 -4.18
C GLY A 21 -0.78 17.34 -4.09
N GLN A 22 -1.19 16.07 -4.08
CA GLN A 22 -2.59 15.68 -3.87
C GLN A 22 -3.10 16.20 -2.53
N TRP A 23 -2.37 15.98 -1.44
CA TRP A 23 -2.73 16.49 -0.11
C TRP A 23 -2.90 18.02 -0.07
N ALA A 24 -1.98 18.76 -0.68
CA ALA A 24 -2.04 20.22 -0.75
C ALA A 24 -3.26 20.71 -1.56
N MET A 25 -3.58 20.02 -2.65
CA MET A 25 -4.78 20.30 -3.47
C MET A 25 -6.06 20.04 -2.68
N TYR A 26 -6.16 18.91 -1.99
CA TYR A 26 -7.28 18.62 -1.10
C TYR A 26 -7.40 19.66 0.02
N ARG A 27 -6.31 20.06 0.68
CA ARG A 27 -6.36 21.10 1.72
C ARG A 27 -6.91 22.44 1.22
N ARG A 28 -6.72 22.76 -0.06
CA ARG A 28 -7.13 24.05 -0.65
C ARG A 28 -8.53 24.02 -1.29
N TYR A 29 -8.93 22.88 -1.85
CA TYR A 29 -10.15 22.77 -2.68
C TYR A 29 -11.16 21.74 -2.17
N ALA A 30 -10.90 21.06 -1.06
CA ALA A 30 -11.80 20.03 -0.55
C ALA A 30 -13.12 20.64 -0.08
N THR A 31 -14.21 20.13 -0.64
CA THR A 31 -15.54 20.24 -0.05
C THR A 31 -15.80 18.98 0.78
N PRO A 32 -16.41 19.09 1.97
CA PRO A 32 -16.83 17.92 2.72
C PRO A 32 -17.78 17.09 1.86
N ALA A 33 -17.51 15.79 1.74
CA ALA A 33 -18.37 14.90 0.95
C ALA A 33 -19.72 14.77 1.67
N ASP A 34 -20.77 15.40 1.13
CA ASP A 34 -22.10 15.36 1.71
C ASP A 34 -22.63 13.93 1.78
N SER A 35 -22.96 13.50 3.01
CA SER A 35 -23.90 12.45 3.45
C SER A 35 -24.27 11.25 2.56
N ILE A 36 -23.43 10.82 1.61
CA ILE A 36 -23.64 9.55 0.91
C ILE A 36 -23.41 8.43 1.93
N VAL A 37 -24.49 7.74 2.28
CA VAL A 37 -24.52 6.54 3.14
C VAL A 37 -23.50 5.55 2.60
N ARG A 38 -22.29 5.58 3.17
CA ARG A 38 -21.15 4.82 2.68
C ARG A 38 -21.14 3.46 3.37
N PRO A 39 -21.27 2.35 2.62
CA PRO A 39 -21.26 1.03 3.23
C PRO A 39 -19.90 0.80 3.90
N LYS A 40 -19.93 0.38 5.18
CA LYS A 40 -18.75 -0.07 5.92
C LYS A 40 -18.25 -1.37 5.30
N SER A 41 -17.42 -1.28 4.26
CA SER A 41 -16.89 -2.47 3.62
C SER A 41 -15.75 -3.08 4.46
N HIS A 42 -15.81 -4.40 4.68
CA HIS A 42 -14.71 -5.15 5.30
C HIS A 42 -13.40 -5.00 4.52
N LEU A 43 -13.50 -4.80 3.20
CA LEU A 43 -12.37 -4.55 2.29
C LEU A 43 -11.59 -3.29 2.67
N LEU A 44 -12.25 -2.23 3.12
CA LEU A 44 -11.56 -1.01 3.55
C LEU A 44 -10.80 -1.22 4.86
N LYS A 45 -11.38 -1.95 5.82
CA LYS A 45 -10.68 -2.32 7.06
C LYS A 45 -9.45 -3.17 6.75
N LEU A 46 -9.59 -4.13 5.84
CA LEU A 46 -8.48 -4.96 5.36
C LEU A 46 -7.41 -4.10 4.69
N GLN A 47 -7.78 -3.14 3.83
CA GLN A 47 -6.85 -2.23 3.19
C GLN A 47 -6.05 -1.40 4.20
N PHE A 48 -6.73 -0.79 5.19
CA PHE A 48 -6.04 -0.05 6.25
C PHE A 48 -5.08 -0.93 7.05
N PHE A 49 -5.52 -2.14 7.40
CA PHE A 49 -4.70 -3.11 8.11
C PHE A 49 -3.46 -3.50 7.30
N LEU A 50 -3.62 -3.87 6.03
CA LEU A 50 -2.50 -4.22 5.14
C LEU A 50 -1.54 -3.04 4.94
N THR A 51 -2.07 -1.82 4.76
CA THR A 51 -1.24 -0.61 4.58
C THR A 51 -0.43 -0.30 5.85
N GLY A 52 -0.98 -0.58 7.03
CA GLY A 52 -0.26 -0.43 8.32
C GLY A 52 0.70 -1.58 8.62
N LEU A 53 0.46 -2.77 8.06
CA LEU A 53 1.33 -3.92 8.19
C LEU A 53 2.65 -3.72 7.43
N MET A 54 2.64 -3.06 6.28
CA MET A 54 3.83 -2.83 5.45
C MET A 54 5.00 -2.14 6.17
N PRO A 55 4.83 -0.99 6.85
CA PRO A 55 5.92 -0.36 7.61
C PRO A 55 6.35 -1.22 8.82
N LEU A 56 5.45 -2.01 9.40
CA LEU A 56 5.79 -2.94 10.49
C LEU A 56 6.71 -4.05 9.99
N ILE A 57 6.45 -4.62 8.82
CA ILE A 57 7.33 -5.61 8.20
C ILE A 57 8.73 -5.02 7.97
N ALA A 58 8.83 -3.78 7.50
CA ALA A 58 10.12 -3.10 7.30
C ALA A 58 10.90 -2.92 8.62
N ILE A 59 10.23 -2.57 9.72
CA ILE A 59 10.86 -2.47 11.05
C ILE A 59 11.34 -3.84 11.54
N VAL A 60 10.51 -4.87 11.38
CA VAL A 60 10.86 -6.25 11.78
C VAL A 60 12.07 -6.73 10.98
N GLN A 61 12.10 -6.47 9.67
CA GLN A 61 13.23 -6.81 8.82
C GLN A 61 14.53 -6.11 9.27
N LEU A 62 14.47 -4.81 9.58
CA LEU A 62 15.63 -4.08 10.12
C LEU A 62 16.11 -4.65 11.46
N THR A 63 15.17 -4.96 12.35
CA THR A 63 15.49 -5.50 13.68
C THR A 63 16.11 -6.89 13.57
N PHE A 64 15.57 -7.72 12.68
CA PHE A 64 16.08 -9.06 12.40
C PHE A 64 17.52 -8.99 11.90
N LEU A 65 17.79 -8.13 10.93
CA LEU A 65 19.12 -7.93 10.40
C LEU A 65 20.10 -7.39 11.46
N ALA A 66 19.66 -6.43 12.28
CA ALA A 66 20.50 -5.83 13.32
C ALA A 66 20.84 -6.80 14.49
N THR A 67 20.03 -7.85 14.69
CA THR A 67 20.18 -8.76 15.84
C THR A 67 20.76 -10.13 15.48
N ILE A 68 20.46 -10.66 14.29
CA ILE A 68 20.78 -12.05 13.91
C ILE A 68 21.91 -12.14 12.89
N VAL A 69 22.08 -11.14 12.02
CA VAL A 69 23.19 -11.13 11.05
C VAL A 69 24.45 -10.60 11.74
N GLY A 70 25.38 -11.53 11.99
CA GLY A 70 26.48 -11.42 12.97
C GLY A 70 27.49 -10.28 12.78
N ASP A 71 27.47 -9.53 11.68
CA ASP A 71 28.43 -8.46 11.44
C ASP A 71 28.00 -7.09 12.01
N LYS A 72 26.78 -6.93 12.54
CA LYS A 72 26.28 -5.65 13.11
C LYS A 72 26.49 -4.43 12.20
N THR A 73 26.73 -4.64 10.92
CA THR A 73 26.94 -3.57 9.94
C THR A 73 25.62 -3.34 9.22
N ILE A 74 24.89 -2.33 9.68
CA ILE A 74 23.68 -1.88 9.00
C ILE A 74 24.12 -1.17 7.72
N PHE A 75 23.75 -1.73 6.57
CA PHE A 75 24.12 -1.12 5.30
C PHE A 75 23.21 0.08 5.00
N GLY A 76 23.78 1.12 4.38
CA GLY A 76 23.03 2.35 4.09
C GLY A 76 21.80 2.13 3.20
N TYR A 77 21.81 1.14 2.31
CA TYR A 77 20.66 0.86 1.43
C TYR A 77 19.43 0.35 2.20
N GLU A 78 19.63 -0.37 3.30
CA GLU A 78 18.54 -0.90 4.13
C GLU A 78 17.92 0.21 4.97
N LEU A 79 18.77 1.11 5.48
CA LEU A 79 18.31 2.30 6.18
C LEU A 79 17.45 3.18 5.26
N VAL A 80 17.89 3.41 4.02
CA VAL A 80 17.11 4.14 3.01
C VAL A 80 15.78 3.44 2.73
N PHE A 81 15.79 2.11 2.57
CA PHE A 81 14.57 1.33 2.37
C PHE A 81 13.59 1.51 3.54
N VAL A 82 14.04 1.36 4.78
CA VAL A 82 13.19 1.47 5.97
C VAL A 82 12.66 2.89 6.14
N ILE A 83 13.51 3.91 6.03
CA ILE A 83 13.10 5.32 6.14
C ILE A 83 12.07 5.66 5.06
N SER A 84 12.31 5.25 3.81
CA SER A 84 11.36 5.46 2.71
C SER A 84 10.01 4.83 3.03
N ASN A 85 9.98 3.56 3.45
CA ASN A 85 8.74 2.86 3.82
C ASN A 85 8.03 3.53 5.01
N LEU A 86 8.76 3.95 6.04
CA LEU A 86 8.20 4.62 7.22
C LEU A 86 7.57 5.97 6.89
N LEU A 87 8.02 6.67 5.85
CA LEU A 87 7.41 7.94 5.44
C LEU A 87 6.24 7.72 4.47
N VAL A 88 6.42 6.83 3.51
CA VAL A 88 5.52 6.62 2.37
C VAL A 88 4.24 5.91 2.81
N TRP A 89 4.30 4.89 3.66
CA TRP A 89 3.11 4.14 4.06
C TRP A 89 2.13 4.94 4.93
N PRO A 90 2.56 5.72 5.95
CA PRO A 90 1.66 6.61 6.68
C PRO A 90 1.06 7.70 5.77
N LEU A 91 1.84 8.23 4.83
CA LEU A 91 1.33 9.18 3.84
C LEU A 91 0.23 8.54 2.97
N SER A 92 0.45 7.30 2.50
CA SER A 92 -0.56 6.52 1.78
C SER A 92 -1.82 6.30 2.61
N GLN A 93 -1.69 5.92 3.90
CA GLN A 93 -2.84 5.79 4.80
C GLN A 93 -3.61 7.12 4.96
N HIS A 94 -2.89 8.23 5.11
CA HIS A 94 -3.50 9.55 5.23
C HIS A 94 -4.25 9.94 3.94
N LEU A 95 -3.68 9.67 2.76
CA LEU A 95 -4.33 9.90 1.47
C LEU A 95 -5.62 9.07 1.32
N ILE A 96 -5.62 7.79 1.73
CA ILE A 96 -6.84 6.96 1.74
C ILE A 96 -7.91 7.59 2.65
N MET A 97 -7.53 8.10 3.83
CA MET A 97 -8.47 8.79 4.72
C MET A 97 -9.01 10.07 4.09
N LEU A 98 -8.16 10.81 3.38
CA LEU A 98 -8.52 12.07 2.74
C LEU A 98 -9.53 11.86 1.61
N GLU A 99 -9.26 10.91 0.71
CA GLU A 99 -10.19 10.49 -0.37
C GLU A 99 -11.53 9.97 0.18
N ARG A 100 -11.52 9.49 1.42
CA ARG A 100 -12.75 9.08 2.10
C ARG A 100 -13.51 10.23 2.78
N HIS A 101 -12.89 11.30 3.23
CA HIS A 101 -13.64 12.37 3.92
C HIS A 101 -13.94 13.56 3.02
N TYR A 102 -13.18 13.72 1.94
CA TYR A 102 -13.24 14.87 1.06
C TYR A 102 -13.34 14.40 -0.38
N GLN A 103 -14.16 15.10 -1.16
CA GLN A 103 -14.23 14.91 -2.60
C GLN A 103 -13.66 16.17 -3.27
N LEU A 104 -12.92 15.96 -4.35
CA LEU A 104 -12.46 17.06 -5.18
C LEU A 104 -13.65 17.58 -6.02
N PRO A 105 -13.69 18.89 -6.35
CA PRO A 105 -14.77 19.48 -7.16
C PRO A 105 -14.82 18.98 -8.61
N THR A 106 -13.81 18.23 -9.04
CA THR A 106 -13.74 17.62 -10.38
C THR A 106 -14.42 16.24 -10.34
N VAL A 107 -15.03 15.84 -11.46
CA VAL A 107 -15.89 14.65 -11.66
C VAL A 107 -15.69 13.53 -10.64
N PRO A 108 -16.78 12.96 -10.09
CA PRO A 108 -16.70 11.94 -9.05
C PRO A 108 -15.97 10.72 -9.61
N SER A 109 -14.67 10.59 -9.33
CA SER A 109 -13.99 9.34 -9.51
C SER A 109 -14.54 8.43 -8.42
N ASN A 110 -15.47 7.55 -8.77
CA ASN A 110 -15.97 6.50 -7.89
C ASN A 110 -14.86 5.48 -7.48
N GLY A 111 -13.60 5.80 -7.74
CA GLY A 111 -12.39 5.02 -7.51
C GLY A 111 -11.40 5.68 -6.54
N HIS A 112 -10.36 4.94 -6.16
CA HIS A 112 -9.17 5.53 -5.53
C HIS A 112 -8.49 6.52 -6.48
N GLY A 113 -7.79 7.52 -5.92
CA GLY A 113 -6.99 8.43 -6.70
C GLY A 113 -5.93 7.68 -7.51
N ILE A 114 -5.74 8.10 -8.76
CA ILE A 114 -4.76 7.50 -9.68
C ILE A 114 -3.34 7.46 -9.09
N ILE A 115 -3.00 8.43 -8.23
CA ILE A 115 -1.70 8.52 -7.56
C ILE A 115 -1.50 7.34 -6.60
N LEU A 116 -2.49 6.98 -5.78
CA LEU A 116 -2.43 5.82 -4.89
C LEU A 116 -2.35 4.50 -5.67
N LEU A 117 -3.12 4.37 -6.76
CA LEU A 117 -3.12 3.18 -7.59
C LEU A 117 -1.76 2.97 -8.28
N LEU A 118 -1.19 4.04 -8.86
CA LEU A 118 0.15 4.00 -9.45
C LEU A 118 1.21 3.68 -8.40
N PHE A 119 1.11 4.24 -7.19
CA PHE A 119 2.01 3.92 -6.09
C PHE A 119 1.98 2.42 -5.74
N TRP A 120 0.81 1.83 -5.52
CA TRP A 120 0.73 0.38 -5.24
C TRP A 120 1.20 -0.48 -6.41
N THR A 121 0.99 -0.02 -7.64
CA THR A 121 1.52 -0.69 -8.84
C THR A 121 3.04 -0.68 -8.82
N GLN A 122 3.68 0.46 -8.53
CA GLN A 122 5.13 0.57 -8.45
C GLN A 122 5.71 -0.32 -7.34
N VAL A 123 5.06 -0.36 -6.17
CA VAL A 123 5.45 -1.26 -5.08
C VAL A 123 5.35 -2.72 -5.53
N PHE A 124 4.22 -3.12 -6.14
CA PHE A 124 4.05 -4.48 -6.64
C PHE A 124 5.10 -4.84 -7.70
N VAL A 125 5.39 -3.94 -8.64
CA VAL A 125 6.44 -4.13 -9.65
C VAL A 125 7.81 -4.28 -8.96
N ALA A 126 8.15 -3.43 -8.00
CA ALA A 126 9.40 -3.53 -7.25
C ALA A 126 9.55 -4.88 -6.53
N GLU A 127 8.48 -5.40 -5.94
CA GLU A 127 8.50 -6.74 -5.32
C GLU A 127 8.72 -7.85 -6.36
N ASN A 128 8.15 -7.73 -7.57
CA ASN A 128 8.37 -8.68 -8.64
C ASN A 128 9.80 -8.62 -9.20
N LEU A 129 10.45 -7.46 -9.18
CA LEU A 129 11.84 -7.30 -9.62
C LEU A 129 12.82 -8.11 -8.77
N ILE A 130 12.49 -8.39 -7.51
CA ILE A 130 13.33 -9.21 -6.62
C ILE A 130 13.46 -10.63 -7.18
N PHE A 131 12.42 -11.15 -7.85
CA PHE A 131 12.49 -12.46 -8.50
C PHE A 131 13.48 -12.50 -9.67
N ILE A 132 13.77 -11.39 -10.34
CA ILE A 132 14.76 -11.36 -11.44
C ILE A 132 16.15 -11.76 -10.94
N ASN A 133 16.39 -11.57 -9.65
CA ASN A 133 17.68 -11.82 -9.02
C ASN A 133 17.67 -13.12 -8.17
N LEU A 134 16.70 -14.01 -8.43
CA LEU A 134 16.61 -15.38 -7.91
C LEU A 134 17.83 -16.26 -8.23
N LYS A 135 18.63 -15.90 -9.23
CA LYS A 135 19.75 -16.73 -9.74
C LYS A 135 21.08 -16.48 -9.01
N ASN A 136 21.13 -15.55 -8.06
CA ASN A 136 22.35 -15.36 -7.26
C ASN A 136 22.35 -16.35 -6.09
N GLU A 137 23.36 -17.22 -6.08
CA GLU A 137 23.55 -18.29 -5.08
C GLU A 137 23.89 -17.75 -3.68
N ASP A 138 24.40 -16.51 -3.57
CA ASP A 138 24.73 -15.85 -2.30
C ASP A 138 23.52 -15.19 -1.60
N TRP A 139 22.30 -15.44 -2.07
CA TRP A 139 21.09 -14.77 -1.55
C TRP A 139 20.25 -15.72 -0.67
N TRP A 140 19.38 -15.21 0.22
CA TRP A 140 18.50 -15.93 1.16
C TRP A 140 17.56 -16.97 0.52
N PHE A 141 17.63 -17.15 -0.79
CA PHE A 141 16.98 -18.22 -1.52
C PHE A 141 17.63 -19.59 -1.31
N ASP A 142 18.88 -19.67 -0.82
CA ASP A 142 19.55 -20.96 -0.58
C ASP A 142 18.97 -21.71 0.64
N LEU A 143 18.20 -21.02 1.50
CA LEU A 143 17.37 -21.59 2.59
C LEU A 143 18.13 -22.52 3.57
N THR A 144 19.46 -22.43 3.59
CA THR A 144 20.33 -23.32 4.37
C THR A 144 20.27 -22.98 5.86
N ASN A 145 20.16 -21.70 6.21
CA ASN A 145 20.09 -21.25 7.59
C ASN A 145 18.67 -20.89 8.05
N LEU A 146 18.45 -20.95 9.37
CA LEU A 146 17.22 -20.43 9.99
C LEU A 146 17.02 -18.94 9.70
N SER A 147 18.12 -18.19 9.52
CA SER A 147 18.08 -16.78 9.16
C SER A 147 17.38 -16.56 7.82
N ASP A 148 17.81 -17.31 6.80
CA ASP A 148 17.31 -17.24 5.44
C ASP A 148 15.82 -17.57 5.35
N LYS A 149 15.36 -18.56 6.13
CA LYS A 149 13.94 -18.94 6.22
C LYS A 149 13.07 -17.81 6.79
N CYS A 150 13.57 -17.09 7.79
CA CYS A 150 12.86 -15.95 8.36
C CYS A 150 12.79 -14.76 7.38
N GLU A 151 13.88 -14.45 6.69
CA GLU A 151 13.91 -13.40 5.67
C GLU A 151 12.97 -13.73 4.51
N PHE A 152 13.00 -14.98 4.04
CA PHE A 152 12.07 -15.48 3.03
C PHE A 152 10.61 -15.33 3.48
N GLY A 153 10.30 -15.69 4.73
CA GLY A 153 8.95 -15.55 5.30
C GLY A 153 8.47 -14.09 5.35
N LEU A 154 9.34 -13.17 5.78
CA LEU A 154 9.05 -11.73 5.78
C LEU A 154 8.83 -11.18 4.37
N PHE A 155 9.65 -11.63 3.42
CA PHE A 155 9.50 -11.29 2.01
C PHE A 155 8.16 -11.78 1.44
N VAL A 156 7.79 -13.05 1.68
CA VAL A 156 6.50 -13.60 1.22
C VAL A 156 5.33 -12.85 1.83
N LEU A 157 5.38 -12.54 3.13
CA LEU A 157 4.34 -11.76 3.80
C LEU A 157 4.19 -10.36 3.18
N ARG A 158 5.30 -9.69 2.90
CA ARG A 158 5.33 -8.38 2.22
C ARG A 158 4.75 -8.48 0.80
N TYR A 159 5.18 -9.48 0.03
CA TYR A 159 4.73 -9.71 -1.34
C TYR A 159 3.21 -9.95 -1.41
N VAL A 160 2.68 -10.84 -0.57
CA VAL A 160 1.24 -11.14 -0.52
C VAL A 160 0.46 -9.90 -0.09
N SER A 161 0.95 -9.16 0.90
CA SER A 161 0.30 -7.92 1.37
C SER A 161 0.25 -6.86 0.26
N ALA A 162 1.34 -6.66 -0.47
CA ALA A 162 1.40 -5.73 -1.60
C ALA A 162 0.46 -6.14 -2.74
N CYS A 163 0.40 -7.43 -3.07
CA CYS A 163 -0.51 -7.98 -4.08
C CYS A 163 -1.98 -7.76 -3.69
N LEU A 164 -2.34 -8.07 -2.43
CA LEU A 164 -3.69 -7.83 -1.92
C LEU A 164 -4.04 -6.34 -1.94
N LEU A 165 -3.12 -5.46 -1.53
CA LEU A 165 -3.32 -4.00 -1.59
C LEU A 165 -3.59 -3.52 -3.01
N PHE A 166 -2.83 -4.03 -3.99
CA PHE A 166 -3.04 -3.69 -5.40
C PHE A 166 -4.42 -4.14 -5.91
N VAL A 167 -4.81 -5.39 -5.62
CA VAL A 167 -6.12 -5.93 -6.04
C VAL A 167 -7.27 -5.17 -5.38
N ILE A 168 -7.16 -4.85 -4.10
CA ILE A 168 -8.17 -4.05 -3.37
C ILE A 168 -8.20 -2.62 -3.91
N GLY A 169 -7.05 -2.05 -4.23
CA GLY A 169 -6.91 -0.72 -4.83
C GLY A 169 -7.65 -0.59 -6.16
N ILE A 170 -7.54 -1.60 -7.04
CA ILE A 170 -8.30 -1.64 -8.31
C ILE A 170 -9.80 -1.77 -8.05
N LYS A 171 -10.20 -2.64 -7.12
CA LYS A 171 -11.61 -2.89 -6.83
C LYS A 171 -12.34 -1.71 -6.17
N ALA A 172 -11.63 -0.64 -5.81
CA ALA A 172 -12.16 0.61 -5.27
C ALA A 172 -13.39 0.39 -4.36
N PRO A 173 -13.20 0.04 -3.08
CA PRO A 173 -14.28 -0.37 -2.16
C PRO A 173 -15.29 0.74 -1.80
N GLY A 174 -15.33 1.84 -2.55
CA GLY A 174 -16.20 3.00 -2.38
C GLY A 174 -17.06 3.34 -3.60
N VAL A 175 -17.13 2.51 -4.65
CA VAL A 175 -18.15 2.67 -5.70
C VAL A 175 -19.51 2.47 -5.02
N ALA A 176 -20.20 3.57 -4.76
CA ALA A 176 -21.62 3.51 -4.48
C ALA A 176 -22.26 2.84 -5.70
N ILE A 177 -22.87 1.68 -5.49
CA ILE A 177 -23.76 1.09 -6.49
C ILE A 177 -24.89 2.12 -6.62
N ASP A 178 -24.96 2.75 -7.78
CA ASP A 178 -25.98 3.71 -8.11
C ASP A 178 -27.33 2.99 -8.16
N THR A 179 -28.04 2.98 -7.03
CA THR A 179 -29.35 2.34 -6.87
C THR A 179 -30.41 2.96 -7.78
N ALA A 180 -30.13 4.11 -8.41
CA ALA A 180 -30.99 4.70 -9.43
C ALA A 180 -31.02 3.89 -10.74
N ASN A 181 -29.97 3.12 -11.05
CA ASN A 181 -29.83 2.41 -12.33
C ASN A 181 -30.09 0.88 -12.26
N THR A 182 -30.36 0.34 -11.06
CA THR A 182 -30.68 -1.08 -10.87
C THR A 182 -31.95 -1.27 -10.02
N PRO A 183 -33.15 -1.05 -10.59
CA PRO A 183 -34.42 -1.19 -9.86
C PRO A 183 -34.70 -2.62 -9.36
N HIS A 184 -33.99 -3.64 -9.87
CA HIS A 184 -34.19 -5.05 -9.49
C HIS A 184 -33.53 -5.45 -8.15
N LEU A 185 -32.72 -4.57 -7.53
CA LEU A 185 -32.04 -4.84 -6.25
C LEU A 185 -32.71 -4.15 -5.05
N ALA A 186 -33.70 -3.28 -5.28
CA ALA A 186 -34.44 -2.59 -4.23
C ALA A 186 -35.19 -3.51 -3.22
N PRO A 187 -35.82 -4.64 -3.63
CA PRO A 187 -36.64 -5.40 -2.69
C PRO A 187 -35.86 -6.31 -1.73
N LEU A 188 -34.55 -6.50 -1.92
CA LEU A 188 -33.75 -7.40 -1.07
C LEU A 188 -33.21 -6.74 0.21
N ILE A 189 -33.34 -5.41 0.34
CA ILE A 189 -32.74 -4.65 1.45
C ILE A 189 -33.80 -4.19 2.46
N ASN A 190 -35.10 -4.28 2.14
CA ASN A 190 -36.18 -3.83 3.04
C ASN A 190 -37.22 -4.94 3.29
N PRO A 191 -37.02 -5.84 4.27
CA PRO A 191 -38.00 -6.88 4.60
C PRO A 191 -39.20 -6.38 5.44
N GLN A 192 -39.60 -5.10 5.29
CA GLN A 192 -40.67 -4.47 6.07
C GLN A 192 -41.81 -3.89 5.21
N GLN A 193 -42.17 -4.58 4.12
CA GLN A 193 -43.51 -4.53 3.54
C GLN A 193 -44.10 -5.94 3.47
#